data_AF-A0A2V4UZE9-F1
#
_entry.id   AF-A0A2V4UZE9-F1
#
_cell.length_a   1.000
_cell.length_b   1.000
_cell.length_c   1.000
_cell.angle_alpha   90.00
_cell.angle_beta   90.00
_cell.angle_gamma   90.00
#
_symmetry.space_group_name_H-M   'P 1'
#
loop_
_entity.id
_entity.type
_entity.pdbx_description
1 polymer ?
#
loop_
_entity_poly.entity_id
_entity_poly.type
_entity_poly.pdbx_seq_one_letter_code
_entity_poly.pdbx_strand_id
1 'polypeptide(L)'
;MMISSLKWSQIVAGIGMVTGSMKSGKGPYKGRGTSAALDKVKQTIRDAKAKREQASKSGKGTGKITGSLNGLTDAEKTVVNDLTARGKNVEIIPKDPNSKVKTPDFKVDGVKTELKTLENPNVNTGITRIQKGLKQGAETVIIDARNASLTADQAKQIINRASGTYPDRTIPGKVEIWTSEGTITYP
;
A
#
# COMPACT_ATOMS: atom_id res chain seq x y z
N MET A 1 -12.28 8.69 -20.23
CA MET A 1 -11.92 7.31 -19.92
C MET A 1 -12.35 7.04 -18.48
N MET A 2 -13.52 6.42 -18.31
CA MET A 2 -14.21 6.28 -17.03
C MET A 2 -13.84 4.95 -16.38
N ILE A 3 -13.40 5.01 -15.13
CA ILE A 3 -13.07 3.84 -14.31
C ILE A 3 -14.39 3.26 -13.81
N SER A 4 -14.78 2.09 -14.32
CA SER A 4 -15.95 1.35 -13.88
C SER A 4 -15.69 0.73 -12.51
N SER A 5 -16.35 1.28 -11.49
CA SER A 5 -16.40 0.69 -10.15
C SER A 5 -17.16 -0.63 -10.19
N LEU A 6 -16.48 -1.75 -9.94
CA LEU A 6 -17.12 -3.05 -9.72
C LEU A 6 -17.92 -3.00 -8.41
N LYS A 7 -19.24 -2.95 -8.52
CA LYS A 7 -20.15 -3.15 -7.39
C LYS A 7 -20.23 -4.64 -7.08
N TRP A 8 -19.88 -5.02 -5.85
CA TRP A 8 -20.26 -6.30 -5.23
C TRP A 8 -21.80 -6.37 -5.13
N SER A 9 -22.44 -6.82 -6.20
CA SER A 9 -23.72 -7.50 -6.18
C SER A 9 -23.40 -9.00 -6.25
N GLN A 10 -24.14 -9.82 -5.50
CA GLN A 10 -24.00 -11.27 -5.29
C GLN A 10 -23.44 -11.60 -3.89
N ILE A 11 -24.33 -11.70 -2.91
CA ILE A 11 -24.45 -12.81 -1.93
C ILE A 11 -25.68 -12.50 -1.06
N VAL A 12 -26.64 -13.44 -1.05
CA VAL A 12 -27.94 -13.49 -0.35
C VAL A 12 -29.13 -12.79 -1.01
N ALA A 13 -29.60 -13.33 -2.13
CA ALA A 13 -31.01 -13.30 -2.51
C ALA A 13 -31.44 -14.76 -2.76
N GLY A 14 -32.03 -15.38 -1.75
CA GLY A 14 -32.33 -16.82 -1.79
C GLY A 14 -33.17 -17.31 -0.63
N ILE A 15 -34.21 -16.56 -0.25
CA ILE A 15 -35.40 -17.14 0.40
C ILE A 15 -36.60 -16.51 -0.29
N GLY A 16 -37.21 -17.28 -1.18
CA GLY A 16 -38.43 -16.91 -1.89
C GLY A 16 -39.57 -16.66 -0.91
N MET A 17 -40.30 -15.57 -1.15
CA MET A 17 -41.62 -15.34 -0.60
C MET A 17 -42.57 -16.41 -1.18
N VAL A 18 -43.03 -17.34 -0.34
CA VAL A 18 -44.27 -18.08 -0.58
C VAL A 18 -45.41 -17.17 -0.15
N THR A 19 -46.14 -16.63 -1.12
CA THR A 19 -47.41 -15.94 -0.91
C THR A 19 -48.49 -16.98 -0.60
N GLY A 20 -49.24 -16.75 0.47
CA GLY A 20 -50.08 -17.78 1.10
C GLY A 20 -51.45 -18.01 0.47
N SER A 21 -52.22 -18.88 1.13
CA SER A 21 -53.68 -18.80 1.17
C SER A 21 -54.21 -19.37 2.48
N MET A 22 -55.29 -18.75 2.95
CA MET A 22 -55.85 -18.78 4.30
C MET A 22 -56.60 -20.08 4.62
N LYS A 23 -56.54 -20.56 5.88
CA LYS A 23 -57.75 -20.97 6.65
C LYS A 23 -57.43 -21.39 8.10
N SER A 24 -58.12 -20.73 9.04
CA SER A 24 -58.68 -21.27 10.29
C SER A 24 -57.77 -22.09 11.23
N GLY A 25 -57.52 -21.54 12.43
CA GLY A 25 -57.11 -22.32 13.59
C GLY A 25 -56.67 -21.46 14.76
N LYS A 26 -57.54 -21.25 15.75
CA LYS A 26 -57.21 -20.59 17.01
C LYS A 26 -56.09 -21.36 17.71
N GLY A 27 -54.89 -20.78 17.80
CA GLY A 27 -53.75 -21.30 18.55
C GLY A 27 -53.28 -20.29 19.61
N PRO A 28 -52.98 -20.69 20.86
CA PRO A 28 -52.72 -19.76 21.94
C PRO A 28 -51.23 -19.39 21.98
N TYR A 29 -50.80 -18.47 21.12
CA TYR A 29 -49.46 -17.88 21.25
C TYR A 29 -49.55 -16.37 21.28
N LYS A 30 -49.76 -15.83 22.49
CA LYS A 30 -49.32 -14.49 22.87
C LYS A 30 -47.78 -14.48 22.81
N GLY A 31 -47.21 -14.17 21.65
CA GLY A 31 -45.77 -14.10 21.43
C GLY A 31 -45.15 -12.81 21.99
N ARG A 32 -45.02 -12.72 23.31
CA ARG A 32 -44.05 -11.84 23.98
C ARG A 32 -42.67 -12.48 23.83
N GLY A 33 -41.83 -11.96 22.95
CA GLY A 33 -40.52 -12.57 22.71
C GLY A 33 -39.65 -11.75 21.77
N THR A 34 -39.22 -10.56 22.21
CA THR A 34 -37.98 -9.95 21.72
C THR A 34 -36.84 -10.91 22.04
N SER A 35 -36.46 -11.74 21.08
CA SER A 35 -35.42 -12.75 21.31
C SER A 35 -34.10 -12.02 21.55
N ALA A 36 -33.50 -12.22 22.71
CA ALA A 36 -32.19 -11.68 23.06
C ALA A 36 -31.11 -12.00 22.00
N ALA A 37 -31.34 -13.03 21.18
CA ALA A 37 -30.55 -13.36 20.01
C ALA A 37 -30.59 -12.26 18.93
N LEU A 38 -31.75 -11.71 18.60
CA LEU A 38 -31.87 -10.63 17.60
C LEU A 38 -31.20 -9.35 18.07
N ASP A 39 -31.29 -9.03 19.37
CA ASP A 39 -30.63 -7.85 19.93
C ASP A 39 -29.12 -8.01 19.96
N LYS A 40 -28.60 -9.20 20.28
CA LYS A 40 -27.17 -9.52 20.17
C LYS A 40 -26.66 -9.37 18.73
N VAL A 41 -27.41 -9.85 17.74
CA VAL A 41 -27.04 -9.71 16.32
C VAL A 41 -27.06 -8.23 15.88
N LYS A 42 -28.06 -7.45 16.28
CA LYS A 42 -28.09 -6.01 15.99
C LYS A 42 -26.96 -5.25 16.70
N GLN A 43 -26.57 -5.70 17.89
CA GLN A 43 -25.46 -5.12 18.63
C GLN A 43 -24.12 -5.43 17.96
N THR A 44 -23.88 -6.69 17.56
CA THR A 44 -22.64 -7.07 16.87
C THR A 44 -22.48 -6.38 15.52
N ILE A 45 -23.57 -6.18 14.76
CA ILE A 45 -23.53 -5.42 13.51
C ILE A 45 -23.19 -3.95 13.77
N ARG A 46 -23.77 -3.33 14.82
CA ARG A 46 -23.47 -1.95 15.21
C ARG A 46 -22.03 -1.80 15.71
N ASP A 47 -21.55 -2.72 16.52
CA ASP A 47 -20.18 -2.71 17.04
C ASP A 47 -19.15 -2.96 15.93
N ALA A 48 -19.46 -3.85 14.96
CA ALA A 48 -18.63 -4.06 13.77
C ALA A 48 -18.60 -2.82 12.87
N LYS A 49 -19.75 -2.14 12.70
CA LYS A 49 -19.84 -0.88 11.95
C LYS A 49 -19.08 0.24 12.67
N ALA A 50 -19.22 0.36 13.99
CA ALA A 50 -18.50 1.34 14.80
C ALA A 50 -16.99 1.07 14.84
N LYS A 51 -16.55 -0.20 14.92
CA LYS A 51 -15.12 -0.56 14.79
C LYS A 51 -14.59 -0.26 13.39
N ARG A 52 -15.38 -0.47 12.33
CA ARG A 52 -15.02 -0.12 10.95
C ARG A 52 -14.96 1.40 10.75
N GLU A 53 -15.87 2.14 11.35
CA GLU A 53 -15.88 3.61 11.34
C GLU A 53 -14.77 4.21 12.23
N GLN A 54 -14.40 3.56 13.34
CA GLN A 54 -13.23 3.94 14.15
C GLN A 54 -11.92 3.58 13.45
N ALA A 55 -11.84 2.45 12.74
CA ALA A 55 -10.69 2.12 11.89
C ALA A 55 -10.57 3.05 10.68
N SER A 56 -11.67 3.66 10.21
CA SER A 56 -11.63 4.70 9.18
C SER A 56 -11.44 6.12 9.75
N LYS A 57 -11.73 6.35 11.04
CA LYS A 57 -11.52 7.63 11.76
C LYS A 57 -10.21 7.71 12.54
N SER A 58 -9.49 6.62 12.75
CA SER A 58 -8.05 6.63 13.04
C SER A 58 -7.33 7.00 11.75
N GLY A 59 -7.53 8.25 11.33
CA GLY A 59 -6.98 8.77 10.09
C GLY A 59 -5.49 8.50 10.07
N LYS A 60 -5.03 7.82 9.02
CA LYS A 60 -3.71 8.15 8.49
C LYS A 60 -3.78 9.64 8.16
N GLY A 61 -3.39 10.48 9.11
CA GLY A 61 -3.06 11.86 8.80
C GLY A 61 -2.06 11.84 7.65
N THR A 62 -2.08 12.86 6.80
CA THR A 62 -0.95 13.12 5.92
C THR A 62 0.31 13.02 6.76
N GLY A 63 1.26 12.20 6.31
CA GLY A 63 2.50 11.95 7.04
C GLY A 63 3.26 13.24 7.32
N LYS A 64 4.28 13.17 8.16
CA LYS A 64 5.12 14.33 8.46
C LYS A 64 6.38 14.32 7.62
N ILE A 65 6.72 15.46 7.02
CA ILE A 65 8.05 15.69 6.43
C ILE A 65 8.91 16.43 7.47
N THR A 66 10.14 15.96 7.68
CA THR A 66 11.15 16.63 8.52
C THR A 66 12.45 16.79 7.75
N GLY A 67 13.17 17.89 7.99
CA GLY A 67 14.40 18.23 7.27
C GLY A 67 14.18 19.28 6.16
N SER A 68 15.26 19.65 5.47
CA SER A 68 15.22 20.66 4.41
C SER A 68 14.76 20.06 3.09
N LEU A 69 13.76 20.68 2.46
CA LEU A 69 13.37 20.36 1.09
C LEU A 69 14.25 21.05 0.04
N ASN A 70 15.05 22.03 0.46
CA ASN A 70 15.97 22.74 -0.43
C ASN A 70 17.06 21.78 -0.91
N GLY A 71 17.29 21.75 -2.21
CA GLY A 71 18.27 20.85 -2.85
C GLY A 71 17.69 19.51 -3.31
N LEU A 72 16.42 19.20 -3.03
CA LEU A 72 15.73 18.06 -3.64
C LEU A 72 15.42 18.36 -5.11
N THR A 73 15.65 17.37 -5.95
CA THR A 73 15.15 17.29 -7.32
C THR A 73 13.62 17.17 -7.33
N ASP A 74 12.98 17.48 -8.46
CA ASP A 74 11.52 17.40 -8.56
C ASP A 74 11.00 15.95 -8.47
N ALA A 75 11.80 14.98 -8.92
CA ALA A 75 11.51 13.56 -8.74
C ALA A 75 11.51 13.17 -7.25
N GLU A 76 12.53 13.61 -6.49
CA GLU A 76 12.57 13.37 -5.04
C GLU A 76 11.38 14.02 -4.33
N LYS A 77 11.05 15.29 -4.64
CA LYS A 77 9.87 15.96 -4.07
C LYS A 77 8.57 15.20 -4.36
N THR A 78 8.41 14.69 -5.57
CA THR A 78 7.24 13.90 -5.97
C THR A 78 7.11 12.64 -5.11
N VAL A 79 8.19 11.88 -4.96
CA VAL A 79 8.19 10.67 -4.14
C VAL A 79 7.95 10.99 -2.66
N VAL A 80 8.57 12.04 -2.12
CA VAL A 80 8.35 12.49 -0.73
C VAL A 80 6.87 12.84 -0.52
N ASN A 81 6.26 13.58 -1.45
CA ASN A 81 4.84 13.92 -1.38
C ASN A 81 3.94 12.68 -1.44
N ASP A 82 4.24 11.72 -2.32
CA ASP A 82 3.49 10.47 -2.44
C ASP A 82 3.58 9.63 -1.16
N LEU A 83 4.77 9.51 -0.57
CA LEU A 83 4.98 8.80 0.71
C LEU A 83 4.17 9.47 1.81
N THR A 84 4.24 10.79 1.89
CA THR A 84 3.52 11.61 2.88
C THR A 84 2.01 11.46 2.71
N ALA A 85 1.50 11.49 1.48
CA ALA A 85 0.09 11.27 1.17
C ALA A 85 -0.38 9.86 1.56
N ARG A 86 0.51 8.86 1.54
CA ARG A 86 0.24 7.50 2.06
C ARG A 86 0.32 7.40 3.59
N GLY A 87 0.52 8.52 4.29
CA GLY A 87 0.61 8.60 5.74
C GLY A 87 1.98 8.19 6.30
N LYS A 88 3.04 8.26 5.49
CA LYS A 88 4.41 7.92 5.91
C LYS A 88 5.15 9.14 6.43
N ASN A 89 5.91 8.98 7.51
CA ASN A 89 6.80 10.03 7.99
C ASN A 89 8.11 9.97 7.18
N VAL A 90 8.53 11.12 6.63
CA VAL A 90 9.71 11.22 5.77
C VAL A 90 10.70 12.20 6.38
N GLU A 91 11.88 11.73 6.74
CA GLU A 91 13.00 12.55 7.22
C GLU A 91 14.04 12.68 6.10
N ILE A 92 14.25 13.89 5.59
CA ILE A 92 15.28 14.15 4.57
C ILE A 92 16.66 14.08 5.22
N ILE A 93 17.56 13.30 4.64
CA ILE A 93 18.95 13.20 5.10
C ILE A 93 19.77 14.27 4.35
N PRO A 94 20.36 15.26 5.04
CA PRO A 94 21.19 16.27 4.38
C PRO A 94 22.41 15.64 3.73
N LYS A 95 22.72 16.08 2.49
CA LYS A 95 23.93 15.69 1.77
C LYS A 95 25.05 16.67 2.15
N ASP A 96 26.13 16.16 2.73
CA ASP A 96 27.35 16.94 2.91
C ASP A 96 28.18 16.91 1.62
N PRO A 97 28.35 18.05 0.91
CA PRO A 97 29.10 18.08 -0.33
C PRO A 97 30.58 17.71 -0.18
N ASN A 98 31.13 17.76 1.05
CA ASN A 98 32.53 17.45 1.34
C ASN A 98 32.73 16.01 1.85
N SER A 99 31.66 15.27 2.11
CA SER A 99 31.74 13.90 2.60
C SER A 99 32.14 12.93 1.48
N LYS A 100 33.11 12.05 1.76
CA LYS A 100 33.44 10.90 0.91
C LYS A 100 32.48 9.72 1.09
N VAL A 101 31.66 9.76 2.14
CA VAL A 101 30.69 8.70 2.47
C VAL A 101 29.36 9.06 1.85
N LYS A 102 28.85 8.19 0.99
CA LYS A 102 27.50 8.31 0.44
C LYS A 102 26.48 7.90 1.49
N THR A 103 25.44 8.71 1.65
CA THR A 103 24.32 8.44 2.56
C THR A 103 23.04 8.25 1.76
N PRO A 104 22.08 7.48 2.30
CA PRO A 104 20.75 7.39 1.72
C PRO A 104 20.06 8.75 1.62
N ASP A 105 19.09 8.87 0.70
CA ASP A 105 18.37 10.13 0.46
C ASP A 105 17.46 10.55 1.63
N PHE A 106 16.74 9.60 2.26
CA PHE A 106 15.79 9.91 3.33
C PHE A 106 15.57 8.72 4.29
N LYS A 107 14.86 8.94 5.40
CA LYS A 107 14.28 7.88 6.22
C LYS A 107 12.77 7.88 6.09
N VAL A 108 12.17 6.72 5.83
CA VAL A 108 10.71 6.55 5.80
C VAL A 108 10.30 5.75 7.03
N ASP A 109 9.49 6.35 7.90
CA ASP A 109 9.15 5.80 9.22
C ASP A 109 10.41 5.33 10.02
N GLY A 110 11.52 6.06 9.88
CA GLY A 110 12.80 5.74 10.51
C GLY A 110 13.71 4.79 9.72
N VAL A 111 13.23 4.16 8.64
CA VAL A 111 14.00 3.21 7.81
C VAL A 111 14.80 3.94 6.74
N LYS A 112 16.12 3.70 6.67
CA LYS A 112 16.99 4.33 5.66
C LYS A 112 16.58 3.92 4.25
N THR A 113 16.19 4.90 3.44
CA THR A 113 15.62 4.69 2.12
C THR A 113 16.36 5.49 1.06
N GLU A 114 16.72 4.81 -0.02
CA GLU A 114 17.32 5.42 -1.21
C GLU A 114 16.30 5.53 -2.33
N LEU A 115 16.30 6.65 -3.05
CA LEU A 115 15.54 6.81 -4.27
C LEU A 115 16.43 6.65 -5.51
N LYS A 116 15.95 5.90 -6.48
CA LYS A 116 16.53 5.82 -7.82
C LYS A 116 15.44 6.05 -8.85
N THR A 117 15.68 6.92 -9.80
CA THR A 117 14.77 7.11 -10.93
C THR A 117 15.18 6.22 -12.10
N LEU A 118 14.19 5.82 -12.88
CA LEU A 118 14.37 5.15 -14.15
C LEU A 118 13.58 5.91 -15.23
N GLU A 119 14.23 6.20 -16.36
CA GLU A 119 13.64 6.96 -17.48
C GLU A 119 13.26 6.07 -18.65
N ASN A 120 13.82 4.86 -18.73
CA ASN A 120 13.62 3.91 -19.83
C ASN A 120 13.40 2.50 -19.27
N PRO A 121 12.66 1.61 -19.94
CA PRO A 121 12.28 0.29 -19.40
C PRO A 121 13.43 -0.73 -19.48
N ASN A 122 14.65 -0.31 -19.14
CA ASN A 122 15.84 -1.13 -19.21
C ASN A 122 16.04 -1.92 -17.91
N VAL A 123 15.81 -3.24 -18.01
CA VAL A 123 15.96 -4.19 -16.90
C VAL A 123 17.36 -4.17 -16.29
N ASN A 124 18.43 -4.12 -17.09
CA ASN A 124 19.80 -4.13 -16.58
C ASN A 124 20.12 -2.84 -15.81
N THR A 125 19.57 -1.71 -16.25
CA THR A 125 19.67 -0.45 -15.52
C THR A 125 18.95 -0.57 -14.18
N GLY A 126 17.74 -1.11 -14.14
CA GLY A 126 17.00 -1.38 -12.91
C GLY A 126 17.81 -2.20 -11.88
N ILE A 127 18.42 -3.30 -12.32
CA ILE A 127 19.28 -4.15 -11.47
C ILE A 127 20.44 -3.33 -10.88
N THR A 128 21.13 -2.56 -11.73
CA THR A 128 22.26 -1.73 -11.32
C THR A 128 21.84 -0.67 -10.30
N ARG A 129 20.63 -0.10 -10.44
CA ARG A 129 20.08 0.89 -9.50
C ARG A 129 19.81 0.28 -8.13
N ILE A 130 19.25 -0.93 -8.06
CA ILE A 130 19.06 -1.68 -6.81
C ILE A 130 20.41 -1.85 -6.10
N GLN A 131 21.40 -2.41 -6.81
CA GLN A 131 22.72 -2.68 -6.26
C GLN A 131 23.41 -1.41 -5.74
N LYS A 132 23.34 -0.32 -6.51
CA LYS A 132 23.93 0.97 -6.11
C LYS A 132 23.20 1.58 -4.91
N GLY A 133 21.88 1.44 -4.82
CA GLY A 133 21.13 1.95 -3.67
C GLY A 133 21.50 1.23 -2.38
N LEU A 134 21.53 -0.10 -2.40
CA LEU A 134 21.88 -0.90 -1.22
C LEU A 134 23.35 -0.70 -0.80
N LYS A 135 24.28 -0.53 -1.75
CA LYS A 135 25.70 -0.21 -1.46
C LYS A 135 25.89 1.14 -0.75
N GLN A 136 24.89 2.03 -0.76
CA GLN A 136 24.93 3.30 -0.03
C GLN A 136 24.42 3.15 1.42
N GLY A 137 24.16 1.92 1.88
CA GLY A 137 23.71 1.65 3.24
C GLY A 137 22.22 1.90 3.45
N ALA A 138 21.43 1.86 2.37
CA ALA A 138 19.98 1.91 2.46
C ALA A 138 19.41 0.53 2.82
N GLU A 139 18.40 0.53 3.68
CA GLU A 139 17.63 -0.66 4.06
C GLU A 139 16.49 -0.90 3.06
N THR A 140 15.96 0.18 2.48
CA THR A 140 14.96 0.14 1.41
C THR A 140 15.46 0.90 0.19
N VAL A 141 15.28 0.35 -1.00
CA VAL A 141 15.49 1.06 -2.27
C VAL A 141 14.15 1.22 -2.98
N ILE A 142 13.77 2.47 -3.24
CA ILE A 142 12.65 2.81 -4.11
C ILE A 142 13.20 3.09 -5.50
N ILE A 143 12.71 2.37 -6.49
CA ILE A 143 12.91 2.70 -7.90
C ILE A 143 11.63 3.35 -8.43
N ASP A 144 11.69 4.66 -8.68
CA ASP A 144 10.62 5.36 -9.39
C ASP A 144 10.81 5.19 -10.90
N ALA A 145 10.01 4.27 -11.47
CA ALA A 145 9.98 3.92 -12.88
C ALA A 145 8.66 4.32 -13.54
N ARG A 146 7.85 5.18 -12.92
CA ARG A 146 6.55 5.62 -13.45
C ARG A 146 6.67 6.30 -14.82
N ASN A 147 7.79 6.98 -15.04
CA ASN A 147 8.11 7.64 -16.31
C ASN A 147 8.87 6.74 -17.30
N ALA A 148 9.20 5.50 -16.93
CA ALA A 148 10.02 4.61 -17.73
C ALA A 148 9.23 3.72 -18.70
N SER A 149 7.89 3.76 -18.70
CA SER A 149 7.05 2.77 -19.38
C SER A 149 7.40 1.31 -19.03
N LEU A 150 7.85 1.09 -17.79
CA LEU A 150 8.25 -0.22 -17.28
C LEU A 150 7.01 -1.03 -16.90
N THR A 151 6.84 -2.22 -17.47
CA THR A 151 5.71 -3.10 -17.14
C THR A 151 5.93 -3.82 -15.80
N ALA A 152 4.85 -4.32 -15.20
CA ALA A 152 4.94 -5.13 -13.99
C ALA A 152 5.83 -6.38 -14.16
N ASP A 153 5.82 -7.01 -15.33
CA ASP A 153 6.64 -8.21 -15.59
C ASP A 153 8.12 -7.86 -15.75
N GLN A 154 8.44 -6.73 -16.37
CA GLN A 154 9.82 -6.22 -16.38
C GLN A 154 10.31 -5.85 -14.97
N ALA A 155 9.44 -5.26 -14.13
CA ALA A 155 9.77 -4.99 -12.73
C ALA A 155 10.05 -6.27 -11.93
N LYS A 156 9.22 -7.32 -12.09
CA LYS A 156 9.50 -8.65 -11.50
C LYS A 156 10.80 -9.24 -12.03
N GLN A 157 11.07 -9.11 -13.33
CA GLN A 157 12.30 -9.58 -13.95
C GLN A 157 13.53 -8.86 -13.36
N ILE A 158 13.45 -7.55 -13.12
CA ILE A 158 14.50 -6.77 -12.44
C ILE A 158 14.77 -7.37 -11.06
N ILE A 159 13.73 -7.59 -10.25
CA ILE A 159 13.88 -8.15 -8.89
C ILE A 159 14.53 -9.53 -8.97
N ASN A 160 13.97 -10.46 -9.76
CA ASN A 160 14.47 -11.84 -9.85
C ASN A 160 15.93 -11.90 -10.30
N ARG A 161 16.30 -11.08 -11.28
CA ARG A 161 17.68 -11.02 -11.79
C ARG A 161 18.62 -10.32 -10.82
N ALA A 162 18.16 -9.27 -10.12
CA ALA A 162 18.93 -8.60 -9.08
C ALA A 162 19.23 -9.55 -7.92
N SER A 163 18.24 -10.32 -7.46
CA SER A 163 18.42 -11.37 -6.45
C SER A 163 19.53 -12.33 -6.83
N GLY A 164 19.56 -12.79 -8.09
CA GLY A 164 20.61 -13.67 -8.62
C GLY A 164 22.03 -13.08 -8.65
N THR A 165 22.22 -11.80 -8.35
CA THR A 165 23.54 -11.16 -8.25
C THR A 165 24.15 -11.21 -6.85
N TYR A 166 23.40 -11.68 -5.85
CA TYR A 166 23.84 -11.80 -4.46
C TYR A 166 24.16 -13.27 -4.11
N PRO A 167 25.09 -13.52 -3.15
CA PRO A 167 25.54 -14.86 -2.80
C PRO A 167 24.39 -15.84 -2.48
N ASP A 168 23.42 -15.40 -1.68
CA ASP A 168 22.27 -16.23 -1.24
C ASP A 168 21.05 -16.10 -2.16
N ARG A 169 21.26 -15.57 -3.38
CA ARG A 169 20.19 -15.24 -4.33
C ARG A 169 19.05 -14.42 -3.70
N THR A 170 19.41 -13.58 -2.74
CA THR A 170 18.50 -12.80 -1.90
C THR A 170 19.02 -11.38 -1.83
N ILE A 171 18.15 -10.40 -2.07
CA ILE A 171 18.53 -9.00 -1.98
C ILE A 171 18.62 -8.66 -0.48
N PRO A 172 19.73 -8.06 0.00
CA PRO A 172 19.96 -7.85 1.44
C PRO A 172 19.11 -6.73 2.07
N GLY A 173 18.04 -6.30 1.40
CA GLY A 173 17.18 -5.22 1.84
C GLY A 173 15.92 -5.15 0.97
N LYS A 174 14.99 -4.31 1.39
CA LYS A 174 13.69 -4.16 0.76
C LYS A 174 13.84 -3.40 -0.57
N VAL A 175 13.08 -3.81 -1.58
CA VAL A 175 12.99 -3.08 -2.85
C VAL A 175 11.55 -2.79 -3.19
N GLU A 176 11.26 -1.56 -3.59
CA GLU A 176 9.98 -1.17 -4.18
C GLU A 176 10.22 -0.60 -5.57
N ILE A 177 9.60 -1.18 -6.59
CA ILE A 177 9.61 -0.64 -7.96
C ILE A 177 8.25 -0.05 -8.24
N TRP A 178 8.19 1.26 -8.40
CA TRP A 178 6.96 2.00 -8.66
C TRP A 178 6.82 2.19 -10.17
N THR A 179 5.80 1.58 -10.77
CA THR A 179 5.45 1.73 -12.18
C THR A 179 4.12 2.48 -12.32
N SER A 180 3.76 2.84 -13.55
CA SER A 180 2.44 3.41 -13.84
C SER A 180 1.29 2.42 -13.57
N GLU A 181 1.58 1.11 -13.58
CA GLU A 181 0.61 0.03 -13.34
C GLU A 181 0.45 -0.30 -11.83
N GLY A 182 1.44 0.04 -11.01
CA GLY A 182 1.42 -0.21 -9.57
C GLY A 182 2.81 -0.35 -8.96
N THR A 183 2.86 -0.75 -7.69
CA THR A 183 4.11 -0.97 -6.96
C THR A 183 4.39 -2.46 -6.83
N ILE A 184 5.56 -2.89 -7.29
CA ILE A 184 6.07 -4.25 -7.10
C ILE A 184 7.07 -4.22 -5.95
N THR A 185 6.91 -5.10 -4.96
CA THR A 185 7.72 -5.11 -3.74
C THR A 185 8.49 -6.41 -3.60
N TYR A 186 9.75 -6.32 -3.17
CA TYR A 186 10.56 -7.42 -2.65
C TYR A 186 10.81 -7.20 -1.16
N PRO A 187 10.57 -8.21 -0.30
CA PRO A 187 10.68 -8.09 1.16
C PRO A 187 12.11 -7.88 1.63
#